data_AF-A0A957VS44-F1
#
_entry.id   AF-A0A957VS44-F1
#
_cell.length_a   1.000
_cell.length_b   1.000
_cell.length_c   1.000
_cell.angle_alpha   90.00
_cell.angle_beta   90.00
_cell.angle_gamma   90.00
#
_symmetry.space_group_name_H-M   'P 1'
#
loop_
_entity.id
_entity.type
_entity.pdbx_description
1 polymer ?
#
loop_
_entity_poly.entity_id
_entity_poly.type
_entity_poly.pdbx_seq_one_letter_code
_entity_poly.pdbx_strand_id
1 'polypeptide(L)' 'MPSTHPIPAVIGSGLSGLLISHALSKAGIDHVLIGGPPSTGSPRLGESLGIPATVHLATEFPDLAQFYGPKLYARVL' A
#
# COMPACT_ATOMS: atom_id res chain seq x y z
N MET A 1 23.97 -17.95 -11.04
CA MET A 1 24.41 -18.18 -9.66
C MET A 1 23.45 -17.49 -8.73
N PRO A 2 22.96 -18.10 -7.63
CA PRO A 2 22.18 -17.36 -6.66
C PRO A 2 23.05 -16.25 -6.08
N SER A 3 22.57 -15.00 -6.15
CA SER A 3 23.25 -13.86 -5.55
C SER A 3 23.33 -14.07 -4.04
N THR A 4 24.55 -14.10 -3.49
CA THR A 4 24.83 -14.29 -2.05
C THR A 4 24.55 -13.05 -1.20
N HIS A 5 23.77 -12.09 -1.74
CA HIS A 5 23.42 -10.88 -1.03
C HIS A 5 22.13 -11.10 -0.24
N PRO A 6 22.06 -10.63 1.02
CA PRO A 6 20.84 -10.70 1.80
C PRO A 6 19.72 -9.94 1.08
N ILE A 7 18.61 -10.63 0.82
CA ILE A 7 17.43 -10.07 0.17
C ILE A 7 16.64 -9.26 1.20
N PRO A 8 16.31 -7.98 0.95
CA PRO A 8 15.48 -7.18 1.85
C PRO A 8 14.14 -7.86 2.15
N ALA A 9 13.73 -7.84 3.42
CA ALA A 9 12.45 -8.35 3.87
C ALA A 9 11.58 -7.22 4.41
N VAL A 10 10.37 -7.08 3.87
CA VAL A 10 9.34 -6.18 4.38
C VAL A 10 8.41 -7.00 5.27
N ILE A 11 8.34 -6.68 6.57
CA ILE A 11 7.49 -7.39 7.53
C ILE A 11 6.24 -6.56 7.80
N GLY A 12 5.08 -7.16 7.51
CA GLY A 12 3.76 -6.55 7.63
C GLY A 12 3.14 -6.23 6.26
N SER A 13 1.96 -6.79 6.00
CA SER A 13 1.19 -6.65 4.75
C SER A 13 0.07 -5.60 4.83
N GLY A 14 0.16 -4.67 5.78
CA GLY A 14 -0.69 -3.49 5.81
C GLY A 14 -0.28 -2.49 4.72
N LEU A 15 -0.99 -1.36 4.64
CA LEU A 15 -0.78 -0.35 3.59
C LEU A 15 0.69 0.09 3.44
N SER A 16 1.38 0.42 4.53
CA SER A 16 2.78 0.88 4.48
C SER A 16 3.73 -0.19 3.94
N GLY A 17 3.57 -1.44 4.35
CA GLY A 17 4.42 -2.53 3.88
C GLY A 17 4.20 -2.84 2.41
N LEU A 18 2.94 -2.76 1.95
CA LEU A 18 2.61 -2.87 0.52
C LEU A 18 3.23 -1.72 -0.29
N LEU A 19 3.22 -0.49 0.22
CA LEU A 19 3.83 0.65 -0.47
C LEU A 19 5.35 0.57 -0.55
N ILE A 20 6.01 0.12 0.52
CA ILE A 20 7.46 -0.13 0.51
C ILE A 20 7.80 -1.23 -0.49
N SER A 21 7.06 -2.35 -0.45
CA SER A 21 7.25 -3.46 -1.39
C SER A 21 7.06 -3.00 -2.83
N HIS A 22 6.02 -2.21 -3.11
CA HIS A 22 5.79 -1.64 -4.43
C HIS A 22 6.94 -0.74 -4.90
N ALA A 23 7.45 0.14 -4.04
CA ALA A 23 8.58 1.02 -4.37
C ALA A 23 9.85 0.22 -4.70
N LEU A 24 10.15 -0.84 -3.94
CA LEU A 24 11.27 -1.74 -4.21
C LEU A 24 11.08 -2.48 -5.55
N SER A 25 9.86 -2.94 -5.85
CA SER A 25 9.54 -3.55 -7.16
C SER A 25 9.77 -2.58 -8.32
N LYS A 26 9.31 -1.31 -8.21
CA LYS A 26 9.53 -0.29 -9.26
C LYS A 26 11.01 0.02 -9.48
N ALA A 27 11.82 -0.09 -8.43
CA ALA A 27 13.26 0.11 -8.49
C ALA A 27 14.03 -1.12 -9.04
N GLY A 28 13.35 -2.22 -9.36
CA GLY A 28 13.99 -3.46 -9.80
C GLY A 28 14.78 -4.17 -8.71
N ILE A 29 14.43 -3.93 -7.44
CA ILE A 29 15.10 -4.52 -6.28
C ILE A 29 14.34 -5.79 -5.87
N ASP A 30 14.99 -6.94 -6.00
CA ASP A 30 14.50 -8.20 -5.46
C ASP A 30 14.32 -8.09 -3.95
N HIS A 31 13.12 -8.38 -3.47
CA HIS A 31 12.77 -8.33 -2.06
C HIS A 31 11.63 -9.31 -1.76
N VAL A 32 11.40 -9.58 -0.47
CA VAL A 32 10.29 -10.40 0.00
C VAL A 32 9.35 -9.60 0.89
N LEU A 33 8.03 -9.77 0.72
CA LEU A 33 7.01 -9.24 1.61
C LEU A 33 6.44 -10.38 2.46
N ILE A 34 6.51 -10.23 3.78
CA ILE A 34 6.05 -11.23 4.75
C ILE A 34 4.88 -10.63 5.53
N GLY A 35 3.69 -11.22 5.41
CA GLY A 35 2.51 -10.79 6.16
C GLY A 35 1.29 -11.64 5.85
N GLY A 36 0.22 -11.45 6.63
CA GLY A 36 -1.05 -12.12 6.39
C GLY A 36 -1.74 -11.59 5.11
N PRO A 37 -2.67 -12.34 4.51
CA PRO A 37 -3.44 -11.83 3.39
C PRO A 37 -4.20 -10.55 3.76
N PRO A 38 -4.47 -9.65 2.80
CA PRO A 38 -5.33 -8.51 3.04
C PRO A 38 -6.70 -9.00 3.54
N SER A 39 -7.23 -8.36 4.59
CA SER A 39 -8.53 -8.69 5.15
C SER A 39 -9.64 -8.31 4.18
N THR A 40 -10.51 -9.26 3.83
CA THR A 40 -11.47 -9.17 2.71
C THR A 40 -12.71 -8.30 2.97
N GLY A 41 -12.81 -7.62 4.11
CA GLY A 41 -14.06 -6.97 4.54
C GLY A 41 -14.00 -5.47 4.82
N SER A 42 -12.84 -4.93 5.20
CA SER A 42 -12.69 -3.50 5.53
C SER A 42 -11.21 -3.12 5.69
N PRO A 43 -10.86 -1.83 5.50
CA PRO A 43 -9.58 -1.30 5.96
C PRO A 43 -9.40 -1.55 7.46
N ARG A 44 -8.16 -1.76 7.90
CA ARG A 44 -7.81 -1.86 9.32
C ARG A 44 -7.87 -0.47 9.97
N LEU A 45 -7.97 -0.46 11.31
CA LEU A 45 -7.84 0.79 12.07
C LEU A 45 -6.50 1.47 11.73
N GLY A 46 -6.55 2.77 11.45
CA GLY A 46 -5.37 3.53 11.02
C GLY A 46 -5.05 3.46 9.52
N GLU A 47 -5.76 2.64 8.73
CA GLU A 47 -5.63 2.61 7.26
C GLU A 47 -6.61 3.56 6.56
N SER A 48 -7.43 4.30 7.32
CA SER A 48 -8.18 5.43 6.78
C SER A 48 -7.23 6.55 6.42
N LEU A 49 -7.18 6.88 5.13
CA LEU A 49 -6.27 7.90 4.63
C LEU A 49 -6.79 9.31 4.96
N GLY A 50 -5.94 10.33 4.83
CA GLY A 50 -6.37 11.73 4.60
C GLY A 50 -6.57 12.01 3.11
N ILE A 51 -7.13 13.17 2.72
CA ILE A 51 -7.24 13.54 1.29
C ILE A 51 -5.87 13.44 0.57
N PRO A 52 -4.76 14.00 1.10
CA PRO A 52 -3.51 14.02 0.37
C PRO A 52 -3.02 12.60 0.03
N ALA A 53 -3.08 11.69 1.00
CA ALA A 53 -2.71 10.29 0.79
C ALA A 53 -3.67 9.56 -0.17
N THR A 54 -4.96 9.92 -0.19
CA THR A 54 -5.94 9.37 -1.14
C THR A 54 -5.62 9.78 -2.57
N VAL A 55 -5.35 11.06 -2.79
CA VAL A 55 -5.00 11.58 -4.13
C VAL A 55 -3.69 10.98 -4.62
N HIS A 56 -2.69 10.88 -3.74
CA HIS A 56 -1.41 10.28 -4.08
C HIS A 56 -1.56 8.81 -4.51
N LEU A 57 -2.28 8.00 -3.73
CA LEU A 57 -2.51 6.60 -4.08
C LEU A 57 -3.36 6.41 -5.32
N ALA A 58 -4.37 7.26 -5.55
CA ALA A 58 -5.15 7.21 -6.79
C ALA A 58 -4.31 7.56 -8.03
N THR A 59 -3.28 8.41 -7.87
CA THR A 59 -2.35 8.75 -8.96
C THR A 59 -1.35 7.63 -9.22
N GLU A 60 -0.84 7.01 -8.15
CA GLU A 60 0.15 5.93 -8.25
C GLU A 60 -0.47 4.59 -8.70
N PHE A 61 -1.72 4.32 -8.32
CA PHE A 61 -2.46 3.10 -8.60
C PHE A 61 -3.82 3.40 -9.24
N PRO A 62 -3.87 3.86 -10.51
CA PRO A 62 -5.11 4.25 -11.16
C PRO A 62 -6.12 3.09 -11.23
N ASP A 63 -5.65 1.85 -11.39
CA ASP A 63 -6.51 0.66 -11.46
C ASP A 63 -7.21 0.35 -10.12
N LEU A 64 -6.66 0.87 -9.01
CA LEU A 64 -7.20 0.70 -7.67
C LEU A 64 -8.00 1.92 -7.20
N ALA A 65 -8.11 2.98 -8.02
CA ALA A 65 -8.78 4.23 -7.67
C ALA A 65 -10.21 4.04 -7.16
N GLN A 66 -10.92 3.05 -7.72
CA GLN A 66 -12.27 2.65 -7.32
C GLN A 66 -12.40 2.23 -5.85
N PHE A 67 -11.32 1.74 -5.22
CA PHE A 67 -11.32 1.28 -3.82
C PHE A 67 -11.01 2.39 -2.82
N TYR A 68 -10.46 3.52 -3.27
CA TYR A 68 -10.05 4.62 -2.38
C TYR A 68 -11.21 5.55 -1.99
N GLY A 69 -12.39 5.35 -2.60
CA GLY A 69 -13.67 5.95 -2.23
C GLY A 69 -13.73 7.48 -2.40
N PRO A 70 -14.85 8.05 -2.85
CA PRO A 70 -15.09 9.48 -2.64
C PRO A 70 -15.23 9.71 -1.13
N LYS A 71 -14.32 10.48 -0.54
CA LYS A 71 -14.53 11.01 0.81
C LYS A 71 -15.64 12.04 0.73
N LEU A 72 -16.88 11.58 0.89
CA LEU A 72 -18.01 12.45 1.12
C LEU A 72 -17.74 13.22 2.40
N TYR A 73 -17.25 14.44 2.25
CA TYR A 73 -17.34 15.42 3.30
C TYR A 73 -18.84 15.64 3.53
N ALA A 74 -19.36 15.15 4.65
CA ALA A 74 -20.39 15.91 5.32
C ALA A 74 -19.79 17.32 5.46
N ARG A 75 -20.33 18.28 4.73
CA ARG A 75 -20.11 19.70 5.01
C ARG A 75 -20.39 19.84 6.50
N VAL A 76 -19.34 19.97 7.29
CA VAL A 76 -19.46 20.55 8.63
C VAL A 76 -19.69 22.03 8.35
N LEU A 77 -20.97 22.36 8.15
CA LEU A 77 -21.52 23.67 8.43
C LEU A 77 -21.75 23.76 9.93
#